data_AF-A0A812RIT0-F1
#
_entry.id   AF-A0A812RIT0-F1
#
_cell.length_a   1.000
_cell.length_b   1.000
_cell.length_c   1.000
_cell.angle_alpha   90.00
_cell.angle_beta   90.00
_cell.angle_gamma   90.00
#
_symmetry.space_group_name_H-M   'P 1'
#
loop_
_entity.id
_entity.type
_entity.pdbx_description
1 polymer ?
#
loop_
_entity_poly.entity_id
_entity_poly.type
_entity_poly.pdbx_seq_one_letter_code
_entity_poly.pdbx_strand_id
1 'polypeptide(L)'
;AKKHRDLEAQKATTATTLVIRNLPDTITNQDTALKWLQAIADLRGYDFFLFFPKPRAKSSTMAYAFVNFCFASRMEACRQSLRGYSVEGSDPLNVVVAKDTQGLQACRSHFQPLIEEGRLLPIIRCFDEAAAEIPARVGYQ
;
A
#
# COMPACT_ATOMS: atom_id res chain seq x y z
N ALA A 1 28.62 -16.04 -3.55
CA ALA A 1 27.79 -14.81 -3.70
C ALA A 1 26.31 -15.06 -4.03
N LYS A 2 25.72 -16.23 -3.72
CA LYS A 2 24.30 -16.53 -3.99
C LYS A 2 23.53 -17.04 -2.75
N LYS A 3 24.18 -17.08 -1.58
CA LYS A 3 23.68 -17.77 -0.37
C LYS A 3 23.25 -16.83 0.78
N HIS A 4 23.42 -15.51 0.60
CA HIS A 4 23.06 -14.50 1.61
C HIS A 4 21.74 -13.76 1.31
N ARG A 5 21.18 -13.90 0.10
CA ARG A 5 19.96 -13.16 -0.29
C ARG A 5 18.67 -13.85 0.17
N ASP A 6 18.72 -15.17 0.34
CA ASP A 6 17.55 -15.98 0.68
C ASP A 6 17.36 -16.17 2.19
N LEU A 7 18.36 -15.83 3.03
CA LEU A 7 18.28 -16.00 4.48
C LEU A 7 17.52 -14.86 5.19
N GLU A 8 17.35 -13.70 4.53
CA GLU A 8 16.51 -12.60 5.05
C GLU A 8 15.02 -12.80 4.77
N ALA A 9 14.65 -13.78 3.93
CA ALA A 9 13.27 -14.00 3.48
C ALA A 9 12.34 -14.63 4.55
N GLN A 10 12.86 -14.98 5.73
CA GLN A 10 12.10 -15.57 6.84
C GLN A 10 12.30 -14.86 8.18
N LYS A 11 12.77 -13.60 8.16
CA LYS A 11 12.49 -12.73 9.30
C LYS A 11 11.02 -12.35 9.18
N ALA A 12 10.18 -12.77 10.14
CA ALA A 12 8.79 -12.30 10.22
C ALA A 12 8.83 -10.77 10.20
N THR A 13 8.51 -10.19 9.03
CA THR A 13 8.64 -8.76 8.84
C THR A 13 7.60 -8.09 9.74
N THR A 14 8.05 -7.19 10.61
CA THR A 14 7.15 -6.35 11.40
C THR A 14 6.71 -5.12 10.61
N ALA A 15 7.08 -5.04 9.33
CA ALA A 15 6.72 -3.93 8.48
C ALA A 15 5.23 -3.97 8.13
N THR A 16 4.63 -2.80 8.14
CA THR A 16 3.19 -2.60 7.94
C THR A 16 2.90 -1.60 6.83
N THR A 17 3.89 -0.86 6.34
CA THR A 17 3.70 0.17 5.31
C THR A 17 4.30 -0.24 3.97
N LEU A 18 3.49 -0.11 2.92
CA LEU A 18 3.87 -0.24 1.51
C LEU A 18 3.94 1.12 0.81
N VAL A 19 4.84 1.19 -0.16
CA VAL A 19 4.82 2.18 -1.24
C VAL A 19 4.51 1.44 -2.54
N ILE A 20 3.39 1.78 -3.16
CA ILE A 20 2.93 1.20 -4.43
C ILE A 20 3.19 2.25 -5.52
N ARG A 21 4.14 1.97 -6.41
CA ARG A 21 4.56 2.88 -7.49
C ARG A 21 4.10 2.34 -8.84
N ASN A 22 4.24 3.20 -9.85
CA ASN A 22 3.83 2.93 -11.23
C ASN A 22 2.30 2.76 -11.36
N LEU A 23 1.53 3.49 -10.57
CA LEU A 23 0.08 3.50 -10.72
C LEU A 23 -0.30 4.08 -12.10
N PRO A 24 -1.36 3.59 -12.75
CA PRO A 24 -1.79 4.08 -14.05
C PRO A 24 -2.01 5.59 -14.08
N ASP A 25 -1.56 6.25 -15.15
CA ASP A 25 -1.68 7.70 -15.33
C ASP A 25 -3.15 8.18 -15.43
N THR A 26 -4.09 7.27 -15.69
CA THR A 26 -5.54 7.56 -15.69
C THR A 26 -6.09 7.81 -14.29
N ILE A 27 -5.37 7.39 -13.25
CA ILE A 27 -5.74 7.62 -11.85
C ILE A 27 -5.26 9.00 -11.43
N THR A 28 -6.21 9.91 -11.22
CA THR A 28 -5.90 11.33 -10.99
C THR A 28 -6.24 11.84 -9.59
N ASN A 29 -6.96 11.05 -8.79
CA ASN A 29 -7.42 11.46 -7.46
C ASN A 29 -7.39 10.29 -6.45
N GLN A 30 -7.43 10.68 -5.16
CA GLN A 30 -7.34 9.82 -3.98
C GLN A 30 -8.39 8.69 -3.99
N ASP A 31 -9.66 9.02 -4.20
CA ASP A 31 -10.75 8.04 -4.13
C ASP A 31 -10.69 7.01 -5.26
N THR A 32 -10.35 7.47 -6.46
CA THR A 32 -10.20 6.59 -7.64
C THR A 32 -9.01 5.66 -7.45
N ALA A 33 -7.90 6.15 -6.90
CA ALA A 33 -6.74 5.33 -6.59
C ALA A 33 -7.07 4.23 -5.57
N LEU A 34 -7.78 4.58 -4.50
CA LEU A 34 -8.19 3.61 -3.48
C LEU A 34 -9.13 2.54 -4.07
N LYS A 35 -10.18 2.95 -4.78
CA LYS A 35 -11.15 2.02 -5.39
C LYS A 35 -10.47 1.08 -6.40
N TRP A 36 -9.55 1.62 -7.20
CA TRP A 36 -8.81 0.84 -8.17
C TRP A 36 -7.93 -0.21 -7.50
N LEU A 37 -7.18 0.17 -6.45
CA LEU A 37 -6.37 -0.78 -5.68
C LEU A 37 -7.23 -1.85 -4.99
N GLN A 38 -8.40 -1.47 -4.45
CA GLN A 38 -9.34 -2.41 -3.82
C GLN A 38 -9.93 -3.42 -4.82
N ALA A 39 -9.99 -3.07 -6.11
CA ALA A 39 -10.48 -3.98 -7.14
C ALA A 39 -9.45 -5.07 -7.51
N ILE A 40 -8.16 -4.83 -7.26
CA ILE A 40 -7.07 -5.70 -7.72
C ILE A 40 -6.27 -6.34 -6.57
N ALA A 41 -6.51 -5.94 -5.32
CA ALA A 41 -5.79 -6.47 -4.15
C ALA A 41 -6.63 -6.47 -2.87
N ASP A 42 -6.23 -7.32 -1.92
CA ASP A 42 -6.80 -7.35 -0.57
C ASP A 42 -6.22 -6.22 0.28
N LEU A 43 -6.92 -5.08 0.33
CA LEU A 43 -6.59 -3.98 1.23
C LEU A 43 -7.18 -4.13 2.63
N ARG A 44 -7.79 -5.26 3.03
CA ARG A 44 -8.37 -5.37 4.38
C ARG A 44 -7.34 -5.11 5.47
N GLY A 45 -7.75 -4.33 6.47
CA GLY A 45 -6.88 -3.97 7.59
C GLY A 45 -5.90 -2.84 7.31
N TYR A 46 -6.08 -2.07 6.23
CA TYR A 46 -5.39 -0.79 6.09
C TYR A 46 -5.99 0.28 7.04
N ASP A 47 -5.14 1.11 7.62
CA ASP A 47 -5.53 2.22 8.51
C ASP A 47 -5.04 3.60 8.00
N PHE A 48 -4.17 3.60 6.99
CA PHE A 48 -3.69 4.81 6.32
C PHE A 48 -3.56 4.56 4.82
N PHE A 49 -4.14 5.44 4.01
CA PHE A 49 -3.95 5.46 2.57
C PHE A 49 -3.71 6.89 2.09
N LEU A 50 -2.62 7.14 1.39
CA LEU A 50 -2.29 8.45 0.82
C LEU A 50 -1.80 8.29 -0.61
N PHE A 51 -2.47 8.94 -1.54
CA PHE A 51 -2.16 8.89 -2.96
C PHE A 51 -1.48 10.17 -3.42
N PHE A 52 -0.46 10.01 -4.25
CA PHE A 52 0.30 11.07 -4.90
C PHE A 52 0.00 11.02 -6.40
N PRO A 53 -0.80 11.97 -6.93
CA PRO A 53 -1.06 12.03 -8.35
C PRO A 53 0.23 12.37 -9.11
N LYS A 54 0.28 11.92 -10.36
CA LYS A 54 1.33 12.33 -11.29
C LYS A 54 1.34 13.86 -11.42
N PRO A 55 2.49 14.53 -11.32
CA PRO A 55 2.58 15.96 -11.58
C PRO A 55 2.11 16.30 -13.00
N ARG A 56 1.39 17.42 -13.17
CA ARG A 56 0.89 17.86 -14.50
C ARG A 56 1.99 18.23 -15.50
N ALA A 57 3.22 18.47 -15.02
CA ALA A 57 4.37 18.73 -15.88
C ALA A 57 4.80 17.44 -16.61
N LYS A 58 5.59 17.56 -17.70
CA LYS A 58 6.22 16.43 -18.41
C LYS A 58 7.30 15.75 -17.54
N SER A 59 6.89 15.18 -16.43
CA SER A 59 7.71 14.44 -15.48
C SER A 59 7.57 12.95 -15.79
N SER A 60 8.69 12.23 -15.74
CA SER A 60 8.70 10.77 -15.73
C SER A 60 8.20 10.19 -14.40
N THR A 61 7.97 11.03 -13.38
CA THR A 61 7.43 10.60 -12.09
C THR A 61 6.00 10.10 -12.26
N MET A 62 5.82 8.79 -12.09
CA MET A 62 4.51 8.15 -12.08
C MET A 62 3.76 8.42 -10.78
N ALA A 63 2.44 8.24 -10.82
CA ALA A 63 1.63 8.26 -9.62
C ALA A 63 2.01 7.10 -8.67
N TYR A 64 1.88 7.33 -7.36
CA TYR A 64 2.18 6.32 -6.35
C TYR A 64 1.31 6.51 -5.11
N ALA A 65 1.26 5.49 -4.25
CA ALA A 65 0.52 5.53 -3.00
C ALA A 65 1.33 4.97 -1.83
N PHE A 66 1.06 5.51 -0.65
CA PHE A 66 1.46 4.95 0.64
C PHE A 66 0.27 4.27 1.28
N VAL A 67 0.47 3.05 1.77
CA VAL A 67 -0.57 2.25 2.44
C VAL A 67 0.02 1.66 3.71
N ASN A 68 -0.49 2.03 4.88
CA ASN A 68 -0.20 1.33 6.12
C ASN A 68 -1.32 0.36 6.47
N PHE A 69 -0.92 -0.78 7.03
CA PHE A 69 -1.79 -1.81 7.57
C PHE A 69 -1.64 -1.91 9.08
N CYS A 70 -2.67 -2.39 9.77
CA CYS A 70 -2.58 -2.66 11.20
C CYS A 70 -1.68 -3.87 11.49
N PHE A 71 -1.61 -4.83 10.55
CA PHE A 71 -0.86 -6.06 10.70
C PHE A 71 0.08 -6.30 9.51
N ALA A 72 1.29 -6.73 9.80
CA ALA A 72 2.28 -7.08 8.79
C ALA A 72 1.83 -8.23 7.87
N SER A 73 1.01 -9.16 8.38
CA SER A 73 0.43 -10.24 7.58
C SER A 73 -0.53 -9.73 6.50
N ARG A 74 -1.31 -8.68 6.80
CA ARG A 74 -2.23 -8.04 5.83
C ARG A 74 -1.46 -7.24 4.79
N MET A 75 -0.44 -6.51 5.24
CA MET A 75 0.50 -5.82 4.37
C MET A 75 1.12 -6.80 3.36
N GLU A 76 1.65 -7.92 3.85
CA GLU A 76 2.31 -8.90 2.99
C GLU A 76 1.32 -9.61 2.05
N ALA A 77 0.09 -9.89 2.48
CA ALA A 77 -0.95 -10.42 1.61
C ALA A 77 -1.31 -9.45 0.47
N CYS A 78 -1.44 -8.15 0.77
CA CYS A 78 -1.64 -7.11 -0.25
C CYS A 78 -0.45 -7.07 -1.22
N ARG A 79 0.78 -7.05 -0.68
CA ARG A 79 2.01 -7.03 -1.49
C ARG A 79 2.10 -8.20 -2.45
N GLN A 80 1.75 -9.41 -1.99
CA GLN A 80 1.75 -10.61 -2.82
C GLN A 80 0.68 -10.54 -3.92
N SER A 81 -0.51 -10.02 -3.59
CA SER A 81 -1.61 -9.86 -4.55
C SER A 81 -1.27 -8.90 -5.70
N LEU A 82 -0.51 -7.84 -5.40
CA LEU A 82 -0.10 -6.83 -6.39
C LEU A 82 1.19 -7.19 -7.15
N ARG A 83 1.89 -8.26 -6.76
CA ARG A 83 3.21 -8.57 -7.30
C ARG A 83 3.12 -8.93 -8.77
N GLY A 84 3.76 -8.12 -9.62
CA GLY A 84 3.79 -8.34 -11.07
C GLY A 84 2.51 -7.95 -11.78
N TYR A 85 1.55 -7.32 -11.08
CA TYR A 85 0.36 -6.76 -11.72
C TYR A 85 0.75 -5.60 -12.64
N SER A 86 0.23 -5.59 -13.86
CA SER A 86 0.40 -4.52 -14.84
C SER A 86 -0.90 -4.31 -15.61
N VAL A 87 -1.22 -3.07 -15.96
CA VAL A 87 -2.28 -2.78 -16.94
C VAL A 87 -1.66 -2.83 -18.34
N GLU A 88 -2.42 -3.29 -19.32
CA GLU A 88 -1.96 -3.35 -20.71
C GLU A 88 -1.38 -1.99 -21.16
N GLY A 89 -0.18 -2.02 -21.73
CA GLY A 89 0.51 -0.81 -22.19
C GLY A 89 1.14 0.05 -21.09
N SER A 90 1.30 -0.46 -19.86
CA SER A 90 1.96 0.24 -18.76
C SER A 90 2.95 -0.64 -17.99
N ASP A 91 3.88 0.01 -17.28
CA ASP A 91 4.86 -0.68 -16.46
C ASP A 91 4.18 -1.47 -15.33
N PRO A 92 4.74 -2.63 -14.91
CA PRO A 92 4.26 -3.35 -13.74
C PRO A 92 4.32 -2.47 -12.48
N LEU A 93 3.35 -2.69 -11.59
CA LEU A 93 3.33 -2.09 -10.27
C LEU A 93 4.61 -2.45 -9.52
N ASN A 94 5.28 -1.42 -9.00
CA ASN A 94 6.45 -1.59 -8.15
C ASN A 94 6.03 -1.43 -6.69
N VAL A 95 5.86 -2.56 -6.01
CA VAL A 95 5.36 -2.64 -4.64
C VAL A 95 6.51 -2.93 -3.69
N VAL A 96 6.87 -1.92 -2.90
CA VAL A 96 8.00 -2.00 -1.97
C VAL A 96 7.56 -1.73 -0.54
N VAL A 97 8.21 -2.39 0.40
CA VAL A 97 8.08 -2.06 1.82
C VAL A 97 8.76 -0.70 2.04
N ALA A 98 8.08 0.22 2.72
CA ALA A 98 8.66 1.52 3.04
C ALA A 98 9.87 1.32 3.98
N LYS A 99 10.98 2.03 3.75
CA LYS A 99 12.18 1.83 4.58
C LYS A 99 12.08 2.58 5.91
N ASP A 100 11.76 3.87 5.82
CA ASP A 100 11.88 4.81 6.95
C ASP A 100 10.51 5.29 7.49
N THR A 101 9.41 4.84 6.88
CA THR A 101 8.04 5.23 7.26
C THR A 101 7.20 3.99 7.49
N GLN A 102 7.13 3.52 8.73
CA GLN A 102 6.43 2.30 9.12
C GLN A 102 5.39 2.58 10.22
N GLY A 103 4.17 2.08 10.02
CA GLY A 103 3.06 2.28 10.96
C GLY A 103 2.30 3.59 10.77
N LEU A 104 1.07 3.64 11.28
CA LEU A 104 0.16 4.77 11.15
C LEU A 104 0.75 6.08 11.66
N GLN A 105 1.37 6.07 12.84
CA GLN A 105 1.93 7.29 13.44
C GLN A 105 3.08 7.85 12.61
N ALA A 106 3.99 7.00 12.14
CA ALA A 106 5.09 7.45 11.28
C ALA A 106 4.56 8.03 9.97
N CYS A 107 3.54 7.41 9.36
CA CYS A 107 2.88 7.96 8.17
C CYS A 107 2.27 9.34 8.45
N ARG A 108 1.55 9.51 9.56
CA ARG A 108 0.96 10.80 9.95
C ARG A 108 2.04 11.87 10.14
N SER A 109 3.08 11.59 10.92
CA SER A 109 4.16 12.55 11.17
C SER A 109 4.93 12.89 9.89
N HIS A 110 5.24 11.89 9.05
CA HIS A 110 6.00 12.10 7.83
C HIS A 110 5.25 12.98 6.82
N PHE A 111 3.94 12.81 6.71
CA PHE A 111 3.11 13.56 5.76
C PHE A 111 2.38 14.76 6.37
N GLN A 112 2.56 15.03 7.67
CA GLN A 112 1.89 16.13 8.37
C GLN A 112 1.97 17.47 7.63
N PRO A 113 3.14 17.92 7.12
CA PRO A 113 3.21 19.21 6.42
C PRO A 113 2.29 19.27 5.18
N LEU A 114 2.21 18.18 4.41
CA LEU A 114 1.38 18.11 3.21
C LEU A 114 -0.13 18.08 3.53
N ILE A 115 -0.46 17.53 4.69
CA ILE A 115 -1.83 17.44 5.20
C ILE A 115 -2.28 18.80 5.73
N GLU A 116 -1.43 19.47 6.52
CA GLU A 116 -1.70 20.80 7.07
C GLU A 116 -1.82 21.86 5.97
N GLU A 117 -1.01 21.76 4.91
CA GLU A 117 -1.15 22.60 3.70
C GLU A 117 -2.41 22.27 2.86
N GLY A 118 -3.18 21.24 3.22
CA GLY A 118 -4.37 20.81 2.49
C GLY A 118 -4.08 20.25 1.08
N ARG A 119 -2.81 19.95 0.78
CA ARG A 119 -2.39 19.51 -0.56
C ARG A 119 -2.70 18.04 -0.82
N LEU A 120 -2.64 17.21 0.23
CA LEU A 120 -2.97 15.80 0.16
C LEU A 120 -3.75 15.40 1.41
N LEU A 121 -4.78 14.58 1.23
CA LEU A 121 -5.68 14.18 2.31
C LEU A 121 -5.66 12.66 2.45
N PRO A 122 -5.02 12.11 3.49
CA PRO A 122 -5.01 10.67 3.71
C PRO A 122 -6.40 10.19 4.10
N ILE A 123 -6.75 9.00 3.61
CA ILE A 123 -7.89 8.25 4.11
C ILE A 123 -7.37 7.46 5.32
N ILE A 124 -7.81 7.87 6.50
CA ILE A 124 -7.48 7.21 7.76
C ILE A 124 -8.68 6.37 8.18
N ARG A 125 -8.45 5.10 8.51
CA ARG A 125 -9.48 4.22 9.06
C ARG A 125 -9.10 3.81 10.47
N CYS A 126 -10.08 3.82 11.36
CA CYS A 126 -9.94 3.13 12.62
C CYS A 126 -10.25 1.66 12.35
N PHE A 127 -9.30 0.78 12.67
CA PHE A 127 -9.52 -0.64 12.60
C PHE A 127 -9.92 -1.14 13.98
N ASP A 128 -11.15 -1.63 14.09
CA ASP A 128 -11.59 -2.36 15.26
C ASP A 128 -11.33 -3.85 15.02
N GLU A 129 -10.39 -4.40 15.77
CA GLU A 129 -9.98 -5.81 15.68
C GLU A 129 -11.15 -6.77 16.02
N ALA A 130 -12.11 -6.32 16.83
CA ALA A 130 -13.27 -7.12 17.22
C ALA A 130 -14.26 -7.39 16.07
N ALA A 131 -14.29 -6.54 15.04
CA ALA A 131 -15.16 -6.72 13.88
C ALA A 131 -14.53 -7.58 12.77
N ALA A 132 -13.26 -7.98 12.92
CA ALA A 132 -12.47 -8.66 11.91
C ALA A 132 -12.34 -10.17 12.14
N GLU A 133 -13.29 -10.78 12.87
CA GLU A 133 -13.39 -12.23 12.98
C GLU A 133 -13.32 -12.85 11.59
N ILE A 134 -12.24 -13.59 11.38
CA ILE A 134 -11.94 -14.37 10.19
C ILE A 134 -13.11 -15.36 10.06
N PRO A 135 -13.86 -15.43 8.94
CA PRO A 135 -14.62 -16.63 8.68
C PRO A 135 -13.59 -17.75 8.56
N ALA A 136 -13.44 -18.53 9.63
CA ALA A 136 -12.70 -19.77 9.63
C ALA A 136 -13.12 -20.50 8.37
N ARG A 137 -12.13 -20.84 7.53
CA ARG A 137 -12.36 -21.58 6.28
C ARG A 137 -13.23 -22.77 6.65
N VAL A 138 -14.51 -22.71 6.26
CA VAL A 138 -15.40 -23.85 6.40
C VAL A 138 -14.79 -24.91 5.52
N GLY A 139 -14.16 -25.89 6.16
CA GLY A 139 -13.70 -27.10 5.50
C GLY A 139 -14.92 -27.74 4.86
N TYR A 140 -14.93 -27.82 3.53
CA TYR A 140 -15.84 -28.71 2.85
C TYR A 140 -15.44 -30.14 3.24
N GLN A 141 -16.30 -30.79 4.03
CA GLN A 141 -16.36 -32.25 4.11
C GLN A 141 -17.03 -32.79 2.86
#